data_AF-A0A223P1W2-F1
#
_entry.id   AF-A0A223P1W2-F1
#
_cell.length_a   1.000
_cell.length_b   1.000
_cell.length_c   1.000
_cell.angle_alpha   90.00
_cell.angle_beta   90.00
_cell.angle_gamma   90.00
#
_symmetry.space_group_name_H-M   'P 1'
#
loop_
_entity.id
_entity.type
_entity.pdbx_description
1 polymer ?
#
loop_
_entity_poly.entity_id
_entity_poly.type
_entity_poly.pdbx_seq_one_letter_code
_entity_poly.pdbx_strand_id
1 'polypeptide(L)'
;MKCNSLTYSLNIWLTSVVVAPVLFLIVTSTMKGSHLINAVDVPESISICCLLMLVQLIFSLLTWLLFMLIIKAIVNLCDYERLWKPLIFITGILLTAGSFRAVFSDIFSNADELFYLMLCNCVCIGAGTLFYKLKSIIPVDGKSATENL
;
A
#
# COMPACT_ATOMS: atom_id res chain seq x y z
N MET A 1 22.44 6.74 -7.33
CA MET A 1 22.38 5.41 -7.99
C MET A 1 21.17 5.37 -8.93
N LYS A 2 21.27 4.72 -10.11
CA LYS A 2 20.08 4.44 -10.93
C LYS A 2 19.39 3.21 -10.33
N CYS A 3 18.12 3.32 -9.97
CA CYS A 3 17.34 2.22 -9.38
C CYS A 3 15.96 2.17 -10.05
N ASN A 4 15.35 1.00 -10.13
CA ASN A 4 14.00 0.81 -10.68
C ASN A 4 12.88 1.24 -9.70
N SER A 5 13.08 2.34 -8.96
CA SER A 5 12.20 2.80 -7.89
C SER A 5 10.78 3.12 -8.35
N LEU A 6 10.62 3.62 -9.58
CA LEU A 6 9.30 3.88 -10.16
C LEU A 6 8.52 2.58 -10.37
N THR A 7 9.08 1.61 -11.11
CA THR A 7 8.43 0.32 -11.36
C THR A 7 8.16 -0.43 -10.06
N TYR A 8 9.11 -0.39 -9.13
CA TYR A 8 8.98 -1.01 -7.82
C TYR A 8 7.81 -0.40 -7.01
N SER A 9 7.77 0.92 -6.87
CA SER A 9 6.71 1.61 -6.13
C SER A 9 5.34 1.47 -6.79
N LEU A 10 5.29 1.51 -8.13
CA LEU A 10 4.06 1.34 -8.90
C LEU A 10 3.47 -0.07 -8.74
N ASN A 11 4.31 -1.11 -8.73
CA ASN A 11 3.86 -2.48 -8.49
C ASN A 11 3.26 -2.62 -7.08
N ILE A 12 3.94 -2.11 -6.04
CA ILE A 12 3.42 -2.13 -4.66
C ILE A 12 2.08 -1.41 -4.57
N TRP A 13 1.99 -0.23 -5.17
CA TRP A 13 0.77 0.57 -5.16
C TRP A 13 -0.39 -0.11 -5.87
N LEU A 14 -0.18 -0.63 -7.09
CA LEU A 14 -1.21 -1.37 -7.82
C LEU A 14 -1.70 -2.58 -7.03
N THR A 15 -0.79 -3.35 -6.42
CA THR A 15 -1.18 -4.46 -5.55
C THR A 15 -2.03 -3.97 -4.39
N SER A 16 -1.66 -2.88 -3.72
CA SER A 16 -2.47 -2.33 -2.62
C SER A 16 -3.85 -1.88 -3.08
N VAL A 17 -3.93 -1.11 -4.17
CA VAL A 17 -5.20 -0.57 -4.68
C VAL A 17 -6.15 -1.67 -5.14
N VAL A 18 -5.64 -2.75 -5.72
CA VAL A 18 -6.48 -3.85 -6.24
C VAL A 18 -6.76 -4.89 -5.16
N VAL A 19 -5.76 -5.30 -4.39
CA VAL A 19 -5.88 -6.42 -3.44
C VAL A 19 -6.49 -5.99 -2.11
N ALA A 20 -6.22 -4.77 -1.63
CA ALA A 20 -6.73 -4.33 -0.33
C ALA A 20 -8.27 -4.25 -0.27
N PRO A 21 -8.99 -3.74 -1.31
CA PRO A 21 -10.45 -3.79 -1.33
C PRO A 21 -11.00 -5.22 -1.31
N VAL A 22 -10.37 -6.15 -2.03
CA VAL A 22 -10.79 -7.56 -2.04
C VAL A 22 -10.59 -8.19 -0.66
N LEU A 23 -9.44 -7.95 -0.02
CA LEU A 23 -9.18 -8.41 1.35
C LEU A 23 -10.18 -7.80 2.34
N PHE A 24 -10.49 -6.51 2.20
CA PHE A 24 -11.47 -5.82 3.04
C PHE A 24 -12.86 -6.44 2.90
N LEU A 25 -13.32 -6.74 1.68
CA LEU A 25 -14.61 -7.42 1.45
C LEU A 25 -14.65 -8.81 2.10
N ILE A 26 -13.55 -9.57 2.04
CA ILE A 26 -13.44 -10.88 2.69
C ILE A 26 -13.51 -10.73 4.22
N VAL A 27 -12.74 -9.81 4.81
CA VAL A 27 -12.71 -9.57 6.26
C VAL A 27 -14.09 -9.12 6.76
N THR A 28 -14.70 -8.13 6.11
CA THR A 28 -16.02 -7.64 6.50
C THR A 28 -17.11 -8.70 6.36
N SER A 29 -17.09 -9.50 5.29
CA SER A 29 -18.06 -10.60 5.09
C SER A 29 -17.94 -11.70 6.14
N THR A 30 -16.71 -12.01 6.58
CA THR A 30 -16.46 -13.03 7.59
C THR A 30 -16.75 -12.54 9.01
N MET A 31 -16.47 -11.27 9.33
CA MET A 31 -16.69 -10.71 10.66
C MET A 31 -18.17 -10.36 10.94
N LYS A 32 -18.93 -9.91 9.94
CA LYS A 32 -20.33 -9.46 10.14
C LYS A 32 -21.39 -10.56 10.06
N GLY A 33 -21.00 -11.83 9.95
CA GLY A 33 -21.86 -13.01 10.13
C GLY A 33 -23.31 -12.85 9.61
N SER A 34 -23.56 -13.13 8.33
CA SER A 34 -24.89 -13.36 7.70
C SER A 34 -25.98 -12.26 7.80
N HIS A 35 -25.85 -11.22 8.63
CA HIS A 35 -26.88 -10.19 8.78
C HIS A 35 -26.89 -9.12 7.67
N LEU A 36 -25.84 -9.04 6.85
CA LEU A 36 -25.72 -8.06 5.77
C LEU A 36 -26.53 -8.43 4.51
N ILE A 37 -26.96 -9.68 4.39
CA ILE A 37 -27.68 -10.16 3.20
C ILE A 37 -29.17 -9.73 3.23
N ASN A 38 -29.72 -9.36 4.39
CA ASN A 38 -31.17 -9.23 4.57
C ASN A 38 -31.72 -7.82 4.81
N ALA A 39 -30.92 -6.75 4.80
CA ALA A 39 -31.43 -5.44 5.28
C ALA A 39 -30.90 -4.18 4.57
N VAL A 40 -30.38 -4.29 3.34
CA VAL A 40 -29.82 -3.13 2.65
C VAL A 40 -30.57 -2.87 1.36
N ASP A 41 -31.19 -1.70 1.25
CA ASP A 41 -31.53 -1.07 -0.03
C ASP A 41 -30.25 -0.97 -0.86
N VAL A 42 -30.05 -2.01 -1.66
CA VAL A 42 -28.88 -2.26 -2.51
C VAL A 42 -28.42 -1.03 -3.32
N PRO A 43 -29.30 -0.16 -3.85
CA PRO A 43 -28.86 0.97 -4.67
C PRO A 43 -28.07 2.04 -3.88
N GLU A 44 -28.50 2.36 -2.66
CA GLU A 44 -27.94 3.49 -1.91
C GLU A 44 -26.56 3.14 -1.32
N SER A 45 -26.41 1.90 -0.85
CA SER A 45 -25.13 1.39 -0.34
C SER A 45 -24.08 1.21 -1.44
N ILE A 46 -24.49 0.87 -2.66
CA ILE A 46 -23.56 0.80 -3.80
C ILE A 46 -23.02 2.19 -4.14
N SER A 47 -23.87 3.23 -4.13
CA SER A 47 -23.44 4.60 -4.44
C SER A 47 -22.39 5.11 -3.44
N ILE A 48 -22.63 4.89 -2.14
CA ILE A 48 -21.70 5.26 -1.06
C ILE A 48 -20.39 4.48 -1.17
N CYS A 49 -20.45 3.17 -1.42
CA CYS A 49 -19.25 2.35 -1.64
C CYS A 49 -18.44 2.82 -2.85
N CYS A 50 -19.09 3.13 -3.98
CA CYS A 50 -18.40 3.65 -5.16
C CYS A 50 -17.73 5.00 -4.87
N LEU A 51 -18.40 5.91 -4.16
CA LEU A 51 -17.83 7.19 -3.76
C LEU A 51 -16.62 6.99 -2.85
N LEU A 52 -16.71 6.10 -1.85
CA LEU A 52 -15.59 5.79 -0.95
C LEU A 52 -14.40 5.19 -1.71
N MET A 53 -14.62 4.26 -2.63
CA MET A 53 -13.56 3.70 -3.47
C MET A 53 -12.90 4.76 -4.35
N LEU A 54 -13.68 5.69 -4.93
CA LEU A 54 -13.15 6.79 -5.74
C LEU A 54 -12.28 7.74 -4.90
N VAL A 55 -12.78 8.16 -3.74
CA VAL A 55 -12.04 9.03 -2.81
C VAL A 55 -10.75 8.33 -2.36
N GLN A 56 -10.84 7.05 -1.98
CA GLN A 56 -9.69 6.24 -1.61
C GLN A 56 -8.67 6.14 -2.75
N LEU A 57 -9.11 5.96 -4.00
CA LEU A 57 -8.23 5.88 -5.16
C LEU A 57 -7.45 7.18 -5.36
N ILE A 58 -8.12 8.33 -5.27
CA ILE A 58 -7.50 9.66 -5.43
C ILE A 58 -6.46 9.89 -4.32
N PHE A 59 -6.82 9.64 -3.06
CA PHE A 59 -5.88 9.80 -1.94
C PHE A 59 -4.73 8.79 -1.98
N SER A 60 -5.00 7.56 -2.42
CA SER A 60 -3.97 6.54 -2.62
C SER A 60 -2.98 6.95 -3.70
N LEU A 61 -3.45 7.58 -4.79
CA LEU A 61 -2.57 8.12 -5.84
C LEU A 61 -1.64 9.21 -5.30
N LEU A 62 -2.18 10.16 -4.52
CA LEU A 62 -1.36 11.20 -3.88
C LEU A 62 -0.33 10.62 -2.90
N THR A 63 -0.77 9.66 -2.09
CA THR A 63 0.08 8.90 -1.15
C THR A 63 1.19 8.18 -1.91
N TRP A 64 0.89 7.56 -3.05
CA TRP A 64 1.89 6.90 -3.88
C TRP A 64 2.93 7.86 -4.47
N LEU A 65 2.50 9.04 -4.94
CA LEU A 65 3.44 10.05 -5.44
C LEU A 65 4.43 10.48 -4.35
N LEU A 66 3.95 10.72 -3.13
CA LEU A 66 4.80 11.02 -1.97
C LEU A 66 5.71 9.84 -1.63
N PHE A 67 5.17 8.62 -1.61
CA PHE A 67 5.94 7.40 -1.34
C PHE A 67 7.09 7.21 -2.34
N MET A 68 6.84 7.45 -3.62
CA MET A 68 7.84 7.38 -4.68
C MET A 68 8.97 8.40 -4.48
N LEU A 69 8.62 9.63 -4.09
CA LEU A 69 9.62 10.66 -3.74
C LEU A 69 10.47 10.22 -2.55
N ILE A 70 9.86 9.62 -1.52
CA ILE A 70 10.58 9.15 -0.33
C ILE A 70 11.49 7.96 -0.67
N ILE A 71 11.04 6.98 -1.47
CA ILE A 71 11.91 5.89 -1.94
C ILE A 71 13.12 6.45 -2.68
N LYS A 72 12.91 7.42 -3.56
CA LYS A 72 14.00 8.07 -4.29
C LYS A 72 14.97 8.78 -3.35
N ALA A 73 14.46 9.43 -2.30
CA ALA A 73 15.30 10.04 -1.27
C ALA A 73 16.09 8.99 -0.47
N ILE A 74 15.45 7.89 -0.02
CA ILE A 74 16.09 6.80 0.72
C ILE A 74 17.25 6.20 -0.11
N VAL A 75 17.00 5.86 -1.38
CA VAL A 75 18.02 5.26 -2.26
C VAL A 75 19.17 6.23 -2.55
N ASN A 76 18.94 7.54 -2.52
CA ASN A 76 19.99 8.53 -2.74
C ASN A 76 20.78 8.88 -1.46
N LEU A 77 20.17 8.74 -0.28
CA LEU A 77 20.77 9.14 1.00
C LEU A 77 21.37 7.97 1.79
N CYS A 78 20.89 6.74 1.57
CA CYS A 78 21.35 5.55 2.28
C CYS A 78 22.20 4.68 1.36
N ASP A 79 23.50 4.57 1.64
CA ASP A 79 24.39 3.67 0.89
C ASP A 79 24.20 2.19 1.24
N TYR A 80 23.57 1.90 2.39
CA TYR A 80 23.36 0.53 2.86
C TYR A 80 22.10 -0.09 2.25
N GLU A 81 22.27 -0.87 1.18
CA GLU A 81 21.16 -1.55 0.47
C GLU A 81 20.29 -2.42 1.38
N ARG A 82 20.88 -3.01 2.44
CA ARG A 82 20.16 -3.84 3.43
C ARG A 82 19.09 -3.04 4.19
N LEU A 83 19.27 -1.72 4.36
CA LEU A 83 18.36 -0.86 5.08
C LEU A 83 17.21 -0.34 4.22
N TRP A 84 17.29 -0.42 2.89
CA TRP A 84 16.27 0.13 2.01
C TRP A 84 14.90 -0.52 2.23
N LYS A 85 14.85 -1.86 2.28
CA LYS A 85 13.58 -2.59 2.45
C LYS A 85 12.85 -2.23 3.75
N PRO A 86 13.46 -2.33 4.94
CA PRO A 86 12.76 -1.98 6.18
C PRO A 86 12.37 -0.50 6.23
N LEU A 87 13.19 0.41 5.70
CA LEU A 87 12.83 1.84 5.64
C LEU A 87 11.62 2.08 4.75
N ILE A 88 11.62 1.51 3.54
CA ILE A 88 10.50 1.61 2.59
C ILE A 88 9.23 1.02 3.20
N PHE A 89 9.33 -0.13 3.88
CA PHE A 89 8.21 -0.77 4.57
C PHE A 89 7.60 0.14 5.64
N ILE A 90 8.44 0.65 6.56
CA ILE A 90 8.00 1.54 7.64
C ILE A 90 7.40 2.83 7.07
N THR A 91 8.07 3.45 6.11
CA THR A 91 7.56 4.65 5.42
C THR A 91 6.20 4.38 4.79
N GLY A 92 6.03 3.25 4.09
CA GLY A 92 4.77 2.91 3.45
C GLY A 92 3.63 2.81 4.45
N ILE A 93 3.85 2.10 5.57
CA ILE A 93 2.85 1.97 6.65
C ILE A 93 2.53 3.34 7.25
N LEU A 94 3.55 4.12 7.61
CA LEU A 94 3.36 5.44 8.22
C LEU A 94 2.61 6.40 7.31
N LEU A 95 2.92 6.38 6.01
CA LEU A 95 2.26 7.25 5.04
C LEU A 95 0.81 6.83 4.83
N THR A 96 0.51 5.53 4.75
CA THR A 96 -0.87 5.03 4.64
C THR A 96 -1.67 5.36 5.89
N ALA A 97 -1.16 5.02 7.08
CA ALA A 97 -1.84 5.32 8.34
C ALA A 97 -2.02 6.83 8.54
N GLY A 98 -0.99 7.63 8.20
CA GLY A 98 -1.03 9.08 8.24
C GLY A 98 -2.07 9.68 7.31
N SER A 99 -2.13 9.23 6.04
CA SER A 99 -3.13 9.67 5.07
C SER A 99 -4.55 9.32 5.53
N PHE A 100 -4.76 8.09 6.01
CA PHE A 100 -6.06 7.68 6.56
C PHE A 100 -6.47 8.54 7.75
N ARG A 101 -5.54 8.75 8.69
CA ARG A 101 -5.79 9.60 9.86
C ARG A 101 -6.07 11.05 9.47
N ALA A 102 -5.34 11.60 8.50
CA ALA A 102 -5.52 12.99 8.07
C ALA A 102 -6.88 13.21 7.39
N VAL A 103 -7.25 12.32 6.47
CA VAL A 103 -8.46 12.47 5.65
C VAL A 103 -9.73 12.10 6.41
N PHE A 104 -9.67 11.08 7.24
CA PHE A 104 -10.84 10.52 7.92
C PHE A 104 -10.82 10.77 9.42
N SER A 105 -10.02 11.73 9.92
CA SER A 105 -9.82 11.98 11.35
C SER A 105 -11.12 12.09 12.14
N ASP A 106 -12.10 12.81 11.59
CA ASP A 106 -13.41 13.04 12.20
C ASP A 106 -14.34 11.82 12.11
N ILE A 107 -14.14 10.96 11.10
CA ILE A 107 -14.96 9.76 10.85
C ILE A 107 -14.41 8.54 11.62
N PHE A 108 -13.10 8.52 11.87
CA PHE A 108 -12.39 7.43 12.56
C PHE A 108 -12.86 7.20 14.01
N SER A 109 -13.53 8.17 14.63
CA SER A 109 -14.04 8.00 16.00
C SER A 109 -15.06 6.86 16.12
N ASN A 110 -15.78 6.53 15.04
CA ASN A 110 -16.91 5.58 15.08
C ASN A 110 -16.87 4.53 13.96
N ALA A 111 -15.82 4.50 13.12
CA ALA A 111 -15.80 3.69 11.90
C ALA A 111 -14.74 2.58 11.96
N ASP A 112 -15.07 1.46 12.62
CA ASP A 112 -14.26 0.24 12.64
C ASP A 112 -13.89 -0.25 11.22
N GLU A 113 -14.77 -0.02 10.25
CA GLU A 113 -14.57 -0.41 8.85
C GLU A 113 -13.37 0.29 8.19
N LEU A 114 -13.17 1.59 8.46
CA LEU A 114 -12.02 2.33 7.91
C LEU A 114 -10.70 1.83 8.49
N PHE A 115 -10.71 1.36 9.73
CA PHE A 115 -9.55 0.75 10.37
C PHE A 115 -9.16 -0.56 9.68
N TYR A 116 -10.12 -1.44 9.38
CA TYR A 116 -9.82 -2.69 8.65
C TYR A 116 -9.32 -2.41 7.23
N LEU A 117 -9.89 -1.42 6.54
CA LEU A 117 -9.42 -1.02 5.21
C LEU A 117 -7.98 -0.49 5.24
N MET A 118 -7.65 0.34 6.24
CA MET A 118 -6.29 0.82 6.47
C MET A 118 -5.33 -0.35 6.72
N LEU A 119 -5.71 -1.30 7.60
CA LEU A 119 -4.91 -2.49 7.88
C LEU A 119 -4.66 -3.34 6.63
N CYS A 120 -5.70 -3.58 5.81
CA CYS A 120 -5.55 -4.31 4.54
C CYS A 120 -4.56 -3.62 3.61
N ASN A 121 -4.61 -2.29 3.49
CA ASN A 121 -3.62 -1.54 2.70
C ASN A 121 -2.20 -1.68 3.27
N CYS A 122 -2.03 -1.54 4.58
CA CYS A 122 -0.74 -1.73 5.25
C CYS A 122 -0.17 -3.14 5.01
N VAL A 123 -0.99 -4.17 5.10
CA VAL A 123 -0.60 -5.56 4.81
C VAL A 123 -0.20 -5.72 3.34
N CYS A 124 -0.95 -5.15 2.40
CA CYS A 124 -0.59 -5.19 0.98
C CYS A 124 0.72 -4.48 0.67
N ILE A 125 0.97 -3.31 1.28
CA ILE A 125 2.25 -2.62 1.18
C ILE A 125 3.37 -3.49 1.73
N GLY A 126 3.15 -4.08 2.91
CA GLY A 126 4.09 -5.01 3.54
C GLY A 126 4.46 -6.18 2.65
N ALA A 127 3.45 -6.92 2.21
CA ALA A 127 3.62 -8.02 1.29
C ALA A 127 4.33 -7.55 0.01
N GLY A 128 3.90 -6.44 -0.60
CA GLY A 128 4.51 -5.87 -1.80
C GLY A 128 6.01 -5.58 -1.61
N THR A 129 6.41 -5.00 -0.48
CA THR A 129 7.84 -4.73 -0.21
C THR A 129 8.68 -6.00 -0.09
N LEU A 130 8.08 -7.11 0.37
CA LEU A 130 8.73 -8.42 0.49
C LEU A 130 8.78 -9.15 -0.86
N PHE A 131 7.69 -9.14 -1.63
CA PHE A 131 7.57 -9.83 -2.91
C PHE A 131 8.33 -9.15 -4.05
N TYR A 132 8.26 -7.83 -4.15
CA TYR A 132 8.92 -7.10 -5.23
C TYR A 132 10.40 -6.87 -4.91
N LYS A 133 11.26 -7.04 -5.93
CA LYS A 133 12.71 -6.80 -5.80
C LYS A 133 13.06 -5.40 -6.28
N LEU A 134 13.58 -4.58 -5.38
CA LEU A 134 14.24 -3.32 -5.70
C LEU A 134 15.65 -3.65 -6.26
N LYS A 135 15.91 -3.33 -7.53
CA LYS A 135 17.18 -3.61 -8.20
C LYS A 135 17.96 -2.31 -8.41
N SER A 136 19.21 -2.27 -7.94
CA SER A 136 20.19 -1.29 -8.40
C SER A 136 20.49 -1.55 -9.90
N ILE A 137 20.47 -0.51 -10.72
CA ILE A 137 20.80 -0.57 -12.15
C ILE A 137 22.32 -0.46 -12.35
N ILE A 138 23.07 -0.02 -11.32
CA ILE A 138 24.51 0.07 -11.37
C ILE A 138 25.07 -1.26 -10.82
N PRO A 139 25.74 -2.09 -11.65
CA PRO A 139 26.51 -3.20 -11.11
C PRO A 139 27.55 -2.62 -10.16
N VAL A 140 27.54 -3.06 -8.90
CA VAL A 140 28.64 -2.80 -8.00
C VAL A 140 29.84 -3.53 -8.59
N ASP A 141 30.73 -2.78 -9.23
CA ASP A 141 31.95 -3.29 -9.84
C ASP A 141 32.67 -4.23 -8.86
N GLY A 142 32.88 -5.49 -9.29
CA GLY A 142 33.81 -6.41 -8.64
C GLY A 142 33.35 -7.86 -8.47
N LYS A 143 32.06 -8.21 -8.54
CA LYS A 143 31.63 -9.62 -8.55
C LYS A 143 31.19 -10.06 -9.95
N SER A 144 32.22 -10.28 -10.76
CA SER A 144 32.19 -11.07 -11.99
C SER A 144 31.52 -12.43 -11.75
N ALA A 145 30.45 -12.70 -12.47
CA ALA A 145 30.14 -13.92 -13.22
C ALA A 145 30.90 -15.25 -12.93
N THR A 146 31.04 -15.70 -11.69
CA THR A 146 31.61 -17.04 -11.37
C THR A 146 30.81 -17.84 -10.33
N GLU A 147 29.48 -17.73 -10.31
CA GLU A 147 28.62 -18.70 -9.62
C GLU A 147 27.48 -19.12 -10.55
N ASN A 148 27.84 -19.84 -11.61
CA ASN A 148 26.96 -20.74 -12.36
C ASN A 148 27.87 -21.78 -13.04
N LEU A 149 28.43 -22.67 -12.22
CA LEU A 149 28.98 -23.96 -12.62
C LEU A 149 28.56 -24.98 -11.56
#